data_AF-A0A960XPR4-F1
#
_entry.id   AF-A0A960XPR4-F1
#
_cell.length_a   1.000
_cell.length_b   1.000
_cell.length_c   1.000
_cell.angle_alpha   90.00
_cell.angle_beta   90.00
_cell.angle_gamma   90.00
#
_symmetry.space_group_name_H-M   'P 1'
#
loop_
_entity.id
_entity.type
_entity.pdbx_description
1 polymer ?
#
loop_
_entity_poly.entity_id
_entity_poly.type
_entity_poly.pdbx_seq_one_letter_code
_entity_poly.pdbx_strand_id
1 'polypeptide(L)'
;MKSRIFETLATPSVSSSSIASLRTSLQADGRWPDVDYASTVATNWPQTTHLTRMRDLARAYAKPGSPLEGDAGLLADALKAYDAWIAEDPSSTNWYHNQINTPQKLGETMVLLEPTPISPPSGPIQWL
;
A
#
# COMPACT_ATOMS: atom_id res chain seq x y z
N MET A 1 1.18 18.72 8.45
CA MET A 1 0.10 18.06 7.66
C MET A 1 0.47 16.63 7.31
N LYS A 2 1.54 16.39 6.55
CA LYS A 2 2.03 15.06 6.14
C LYS A 2 2.09 14.01 7.27
N SER A 3 2.70 14.33 8.42
CA SER A 3 2.80 13.39 9.55
C SER A 3 1.43 12.92 10.07
N ARG A 4 0.41 13.79 10.06
CA ARG A 4 -0.96 13.42 10.47
C ARG A 4 -1.61 12.47 9.46
N ILE A 5 -1.33 12.66 8.18
CA ILE A 5 -1.81 11.76 7.12
C ILE A 5 -1.15 10.39 7.29
N PHE A 6 0.17 10.34 7.45
CA PHE A 6 0.90 9.10 7.69
C PHE A 6 0.33 8.34 8.90
N GLU A 7 0.22 9.00 10.05
CA GLU A 7 -0.32 8.41 11.28
C GLU A 7 -1.74 7.86 11.05
N THR A 8 -2.60 8.63 10.38
CA THR A 8 -3.97 8.19 10.02
C THR A 8 -3.95 6.94 9.14
N LEU A 9 -3.02 6.86 8.18
CA LEU A 9 -2.92 5.74 7.25
C LEU A 9 -2.30 4.49 7.88
N ALA A 10 -1.36 4.64 8.80
CA ALA A 10 -0.63 3.55 9.46
C ALA A 10 -1.38 2.94 10.65
N THR A 11 -2.25 3.72 11.32
CA THR A 11 -2.97 3.31 12.53
C THR A 11 -3.88 2.08 12.37
N PRO A 12 -4.68 1.94 11.29
CA PRO A 12 -5.58 0.79 11.14
C PRO A 12 -4.86 -0.56 11.28
N SER A 13 -5.49 -1.53 11.92
CA SER A 13 -4.92 -2.88 12.06
C SER A 13 -4.93 -3.64 10.74
N VAL A 14 -3.83 -4.34 10.48
CA VAL A 14 -3.72 -5.34 9.43
C VAL A 14 -3.37 -6.66 10.09
N SER A 15 -4.09 -7.72 9.74
CA SER A 15 -3.83 -9.05 10.30
C SER A 15 -2.57 -9.63 9.69
N SER A 16 -1.64 -10.12 10.53
CA SER A 16 -0.42 -10.79 10.05
C SER A 16 -0.72 -12.01 9.16
N SER A 17 -1.81 -12.76 9.44
CA SER A 17 -2.20 -13.90 8.61
C SER A 17 -2.73 -13.47 7.25
N SER A 18 -3.46 -12.35 7.20
CA SER A 18 -3.93 -11.75 5.94
C SER A 18 -2.74 -11.28 5.11
N ILE A 19 -1.79 -10.56 5.73
CA ILE A 19 -0.56 -10.11 5.05
C ILE A 19 0.25 -11.30 4.53
N ALA A 20 0.43 -12.35 5.32
CA ALA A 20 1.13 -13.57 4.87
C ALA A 20 0.43 -14.22 3.66
N SER A 21 -0.91 -14.26 3.66
CA SER A 21 -1.70 -14.79 2.54
C SER A 21 -1.55 -13.91 1.29
N LEU A 22 -1.53 -12.59 1.44
CA LEU A 22 -1.31 -11.65 0.33
C LEU A 22 0.06 -11.84 -0.32
N ARG A 23 1.12 -11.97 0.49
CA ARG A 23 2.48 -12.20 0.00
C ARG A 23 2.60 -13.55 -0.70
N THR A 24 2.02 -14.60 -0.13
CA THR A 24 2.08 -15.96 -0.69
C THR A 24 1.39 -16.06 -2.05
N SER A 25 0.32 -15.28 -2.25
CA SER A 25 -0.45 -15.25 -3.50
C SER A 25 0.00 -14.19 -4.49
N LEU A 26 0.97 -13.34 -4.13
CA LEU A 26 1.56 -12.35 -5.03
C LEU A 26 2.46 -13.06 -6.05
N GLN A 27 2.17 -12.88 -7.32
CA GLN A 27 2.93 -13.49 -8.41
C GLN A 27 4.25 -12.73 -8.65
N ALA A 28 5.16 -13.37 -9.40
CA ALA A 28 6.46 -12.80 -9.73
C ALA A 28 6.37 -11.47 -10.51
N ASP A 29 5.28 -11.27 -11.24
CA ASP A 29 4.97 -10.06 -11.99
C ASP A 29 4.21 -8.99 -11.18
N GLY A 30 4.03 -9.19 -9.87
CA GLY A 30 3.36 -8.24 -8.99
C GLY A 30 1.84 -8.27 -9.03
N ARG A 31 1.23 -9.24 -9.71
CA ARG A 31 -0.23 -9.38 -9.79
C ARG A 31 -0.75 -10.46 -8.83
N TRP A 32 -2.04 -10.37 -8.57
CA TRP A 32 -2.80 -11.43 -7.89
C TRP A 32 -3.70 -12.17 -8.89
N PRO A 33 -3.68 -13.50 -8.92
CA PRO A 33 -4.36 -14.30 -9.95
C PRO A 33 -5.88 -14.28 -9.85
N ASP A 34 -6.43 -13.92 -8.69
CA ASP A 34 -7.87 -13.81 -8.44
C ASP A 34 -8.46 -12.44 -8.81
N VAL A 35 -7.64 -11.51 -9.32
CA VAL A 35 -8.10 -10.20 -9.82
C VAL A 35 -8.25 -10.26 -11.33
N ASP A 36 -9.45 -9.93 -11.82
CA ASP A 36 -9.70 -9.77 -13.26
C ASP A 36 -9.21 -8.40 -13.74
N TYR A 37 -8.01 -8.33 -14.31
CA TYR A 37 -7.40 -7.10 -14.81
C TYR A 37 -8.00 -6.62 -16.15
N ALA A 38 -8.73 -7.46 -16.87
CA ALA A 38 -9.40 -7.07 -18.11
C ALA A 38 -10.76 -6.38 -17.89
N SER A 39 -11.28 -6.42 -16.66
CA SER A 39 -12.60 -5.88 -16.33
C SER A 39 -12.64 -4.36 -16.43
N THR A 40 -13.64 -3.81 -17.10
CA THR A 40 -13.88 -2.36 -17.16
C THR A 40 -15.19 -1.95 -16.48
N VAL A 41 -15.76 -2.82 -15.64
CA VAL A 41 -17.10 -2.61 -15.06
C VAL A 41 -17.18 -1.34 -14.21
N ALA A 42 -18.34 -0.69 -14.23
CA ALA A 42 -18.59 0.58 -13.55
C ALA A 42 -18.75 0.44 -12.02
N THR A 43 -19.21 -0.72 -11.56
CA THR A 43 -19.51 -1.03 -10.16
C THR A 43 -18.76 -2.28 -9.76
N ASN A 44 -18.35 -2.36 -8.48
CA ASN A 44 -17.56 -3.48 -7.96
C ASN A 44 -16.32 -3.79 -8.81
N TRP A 45 -15.65 -2.75 -9.29
CA TRP A 45 -14.51 -2.88 -10.20
C TRP A 45 -13.39 -3.73 -9.57
N PRO A 46 -13.12 -4.95 -10.10
CA PRO A 46 -12.28 -5.96 -9.45
C PRO A 46 -10.88 -5.49 -9.08
N GLN A 47 -10.30 -4.64 -9.91
CA GLN A 47 -8.95 -4.07 -9.77
C GLN A 47 -8.80 -3.18 -8.53
N THR A 48 -9.90 -2.71 -7.93
CA THR A 48 -9.86 -2.08 -6.60
C THR A 48 -9.27 -3.01 -5.53
N THR A 49 -9.40 -4.32 -5.72
CA THR A 49 -8.77 -5.34 -4.86
C THR A 49 -7.24 -5.25 -4.91
N HIS A 50 -6.65 -5.13 -6.11
CA HIS A 50 -5.21 -4.96 -6.27
C HIS A 50 -4.72 -3.73 -5.49
N LEU A 51 -5.34 -2.57 -5.72
CA LEU A 51 -4.99 -1.31 -5.04
C LEU A 51 -5.06 -1.43 -3.52
N THR A 52 -6.08 -2.11 -3.02
CA THR A 52 -6.28 -2.30 -1.58
C THR A 52 -5.19 -3.19 -0.98
N ARG A 53 -4.88 -4.32 -1.63
CA ARG A 53 -3.85 -5.26 -1.17
C ARG A 53 -2.46 -4.64 -1.19
N MET A 54 -2.11 -3.92 -2.26
CA MET A 54 -0.88 -3.15 -2.38
C MET A 54 -0.73 -2.15 -1.21
N ARG A 55 -1.77 -1.36 -0.93
CA ARG A 55 -1.77 -0.43 0.20
C ARG A 55 -1.67 -1.13 1.56
N ASP A 56 -2.31 -2.28 1.72
CA ASP A 56 -2.27 -3.02 2.98
C ASP A 56 -0.88 -3.63 3.25
N LEU A 57 -0.14 -4.05 2.21
CA LEU A 57 1.27 -4.40 2.32
C LEU A 57 2.10 -3.20 2.77
N ALA A 58 1.92 -2.04 2.14
CA ALA A 58 2.60 -0.80 2.53
C ALA A 58 2.26 -0.38 3.97
N ARG A 59 1.01 -0.54 4.40
CA ARG A 59 0.58 -0.28 5.78
C ARG A 59 1.25 -1.23 6.76
N ALA A 60 1.33 -2.52 6.45
CA ALA A 60 1.98 -3.50 7.31
C ALA A 60 3.46 -3.18 7.52
N TYR A 61 4.14 -2.74 6.46
CA TYR A 61 5.51 -2.23 6.49
C TYR A 61 5.67 -0.97 7.34
N ALA A 62 4.75 -0.01 7.21
CA ALA A 62 4.89 1.32 7.80
C ALA A 62 4.35 1.45 9.24
N LYS A 63 3.66 0.42 9.77
CA LYS A 63 2.91 0.53 11.03
C LYS A 63 3.83 0.55 12.26
N PRO A 64 3.87 1.64 13.04
CA PRO A 64 4.70 1.71 14.24
C PRO A 64 4.31 0.66 15.30
N GLY A 65 5.31 0.00 15.86
CA GLY A 65 5.15 -1.04 16.89
C GLY A 65 4.61 -2.37 16.36
N SER A 66 4.46 -2.52 15.03
CA SER A 66 4.13 -3.79 14.40
C SER A 66 5.38 -4.68 14.34
N PRO A 67 5.27 -6.01 14.54
CA PRO A 67 6.36 -6.94 14.25
C PRO A 67 6.84 -6.92 12.78
N LEU A 68 6.03 -6.33 11.89
CA LEU A 68 6.30 -6.20 10.46
C LEU A 68 6.84 -4.81 10.08
N GLU A 69 7.00 -3.91 11.05
CA GLU A 69 7.53 -2.57 10.82
C GLU A 69 8.92 -2.64 10.18
N GLY A 70 9.10 -1.99 9.03
CA GLY A 70 10.38 -1.94 8.33
C GLY A 70 10.79 -3.24 7.60
N ASP A 71 9.92 -4.24 7.46
CA ASP A 71 10.23 -5.48 6.73
C ASP A 71 10.53 -5.19 5.25
N ALA A 72 11.79 -5.38 4.85
CA ALA A 72 12.23 -5.09 3.48
C ALA A 72 11.52 -5.95 2.42
N GLY A 73 11.03 -7.13 2.79
CA GLY A 73 10.26 -7.99 1.90
C GLY A 73 8.86 -7.42 1.64
N LEU A 74 8.19 -6.86 2.65
CA LEU A 74 6.92 -6.15 2.48
C LEU A 74 7.07 -4.91 1.61
N LEU A 75 8.15 -4.15 1.79
CA LEU A 75 8.47 -3.02 0.92
C LEU A 75 8.63 -3.48 -0.53
N ALA A 76 9.42 -4.53 -0.77
CA ALA A 76 9.62 -5.08 -2.10
C ALA A 76 8.32 -5.62 -2.73
N ASP A 77 7.48 -6.30 -1.95
CA ASP A 77 6.19 -6.82 -2.41
C ASP A 77 5.20 -5.68 -2.75
N ALA A 78 5.15 -4.63 -1.93
CA ALA A 78 4.30 -3.46 -2.18
C ALA A 78 4.75 -2.67 -3.42
N LEU A 79 6.05 -2.45 -3.60
CA LEU A 79 6.61 -1.78 -4.78
C LEU A 79 6.40 -2.61 -6.04
N LYS A 80 6.58 -3.93 -5.98
CA LYS A 80 6.31 -4.83 -7.11
C LYS A 80 4.85 -4.78 -7.55
N ALA A 81 3.91 -4.78 -6.61
CA ALA A 81 2.49 -4.60 -6.93
C ALA A 81 2.21 -3.21 -7.53
N TYR A 82 2.84 -2.17 -6.98
CA TYR A 82 2.74 -0.82 -7.54
C TYR A 82 3.22 -0.74 -8.99
N ASP A 83 4.39 -1.30 -9.29
CA ASP A 83 4.95 -1.33 -10.65
C ASP A 83 4.04 -2.11 -11.60
N ALA A 84 3.45 -3.23 -11.14
CA ALA A 84 2.48 -3.99 -11.91
C ALA A 84 1.22 -3.19 -12.23
N TRP A 85 0.71 -2.39 -11.29
CA TRP A 85 -0.42 -1.50 -11.53
C TRP A 85 -0.12 -0.48 -12.63
N ILE A 86 1.06 0.16 -12.57
CA ILE A 86 1.49 1.15 -13.55
C ILE A 86 1.68 0.50 -14.94
N ALA A 87 2.22 -0.72 -15.00
CA ALA A 87 2.43 -1.44 -16.24
C ALA A 87 1.11 -1.89 -16.91
N GLU A 88 0.12 -2.30 -16.11
CA GLU A 88 -1.19 -2.75 -16.61
C GLU A 88 -2.10 -1.59 -17.03
N ASP A 89 -1.95 -0.40 -16.42
CA ASP A 89 -2.77 0.81 -16.65
C ASP A 89 -4.29 0.54 -16.76
N PRO A 90 -4.89 -0.14 -15.76
CA PRO A 90 -6.28 -0.56 -15.87
C PRO A 90 -7.24 0.63 -15.68
N SER A 91 -8.37 0.60 -16.40
CA SER A 91 -9.41 1.63 -16.27
C SER A 91 -10.82 1.04 -16.17
N SER A 92 -11.68 1.74 -15.44
CA SER A 92 -13.13 1.46 -15.35
C SER A 92 -13.90 2.39 -16.28
N THR A 93 -15.08 1.98 -16.73
CA THR A 93 -16.04 2.89 -17.40
C THR A 93 -16.61 3.94 -16.45
N ASN A 94 -16.46 3.77 -15.13
CA ASN A 94 -16.83 4.76 -14.14
C ASN A 94 -15.65 5.67 -13.77
N TRP A 95 -15.78 6.95 -14.12
CA TRP A 95 -14.77 7.99 -13.89
C TRP A 95 -14.30 8.08 -12.43
N TYR A 96 -15.17 7.76 -11.46
CA TYR A 96 -14.83 7.82 -10.03
C TYR A 96 -13.66 6.90 -9.70
N HIS A 97 -13.64 5.68 -10.26
CA HIS A 97 -12.55 4.75 -10.01
C HIS A 97 -11.22 5.32 -10.53
N ASN A 98 -11.24 5.87 -11.75
CA ASN A 98 -10.04 6.35 -12.43
C ASN A 98 -9.51 7.65 -11.83
N GLN A 99 -10.39 8.59 -11.47
CA GLN A 99 -10.00 9.96 -11.11
C GLN A 99 -9.97 10.21 -9.60
N ILE A 100 -10.60 9.35 -8.80
CA ILE A 100 -10.68 9.52 -7.34
C ILE A 100 -10.05 8.33 -6.63
N ASN A 101 -10.61 7.13 -6.78
CA ASN A 101 -10.19 5.98 -5.98
C ASN A 101 -8.75 5.54 -6.27
N THR A 102 -8.40 5.36 -7.55
CA THR A 102 -7.06 4.96 -7.98
C THR A 102 -5.98 5.94 -7.52
N PRO A 103 -6.02 7.24 -7.88
CA PRO A 103 -5.00 8.18 -7.45
C PRO A 103 -4.92 8.33 -5.92
N GLN A 104 -6.06 8.25 -5.22
CA GLN A 104 -6.07 8.25 -3.75
C GLN A 104 -5.31 7.04 -3.20
N LYS A 105 -5.57 5.82 -3.68
CA LYS A 105 -4.90 4.60 -3.19
C LYS A 105 -3.41 4.57 -3.53
N LEU A 106 -3.03 5.02 -4.73
CA LEU A 106 -1.63 5.14 -5.13
C LEU A 106 -0.90 6.17 -4.24
N GLY A 107 -1.51 7.33 -3.99
CA GLY A 107 -0.96 8.35 -3.10
C GLY A 107 -0.84 7.89 -1.65
N GLU A 108 -1.89 7.26 -1.10
CA GLU A 108 -1.87 6.64 0.25
C GLU A 108 -0.72 5.63 0.38
N THR A 109 -0.53 4.79 -0.64
CA THR A 109 0.52 3.78 -0.67
C THR A 109 1.90 4.44 -0.64
N MET A 110 2.13 5.46 -1.47
CA MET A 110 3.43 6.14 -1.50
C MET A 110 3.75 6.88 -0.21
N VAL A 111 2.76 7.52 0.43
CA VAL A 111 2.96 8.13 1.77
C VAL A 111 3.37 7.10 2.82
N LEU A 112 2.86 5.88 2.74
CA LEU A 112 3.23 4.78 3.66
C LEU A 112 4.63 4.22 3.35
N LEU A 113 5.02 4.14 2.07
CA LEU A 113 6.31 3.61 1.64
C LEU A 113 7.45 4.63 1.73
N GLU A 114 7.13 5.92 1.88
CA GLU A 114 8.15 6.94 2.09
C GLU A 114 9.06 6.55 3.26
N PRO A 115 10.39 6.66 3.10
CA PRO A 115 11.30 6.40 4.19
C PRO A 115 10.94 7.36 5.34
N THR A 116 10.44 6.80 6.44
CA THR A 116 10.28 7.56 7.67
C THR A 116 11.66 8.12 8.01
N PRO A 117 11.83 9.44 8.22
CA PRO A 117 13.06 9.92 8.81
C PRO A 117 13.20 9.18 10.14
N ILE A 118 14.26 8.37 10.21
CA ILE A 118 14.76 7.67 11.38
C ILE A 118 14.38 8.51 12.60
N SER A 119 13.58 7.95 13.51
CA SER A 119 13.02 8.67 14.66
C SER A 119 14.02 9.72 15.19
N PRO A 120 13.60 10.99 15.43
CA PRO A 120 14.49 11.93 16.08
C PRO A 120 15.02 11.27 17.36
N PRO A 121 16.33 11.39 17.66
CA PRO A 121 16.94 10.66 18.76
C PRO A 121 16.10 10.87 20.02
N SER A 122 15.67 9.78 20.62
CA SER A 122 15.00 9.75 21.92
C SER A 122 16.02 10.13 22.99
N GLY A 123 16.35 11.42 23.07
CA GLY A 123 17.28 11.98 24.01
C GLY A 123 16.98 13.47 24.22
N PRO A 124 17.09 13.98 25.47
CA PRO A 124 16.87 15.40 25.72
C PRO A 124 17.85 16.23 24.90
N ILE A 125 17.34 17.28 24.25
CA ILE A 125 18.15 18.26 23.52
C ILE A 125 19.11 18.90 24.51
N GLN A 126 20.40 18.56 24.40
CA GLN A 126 21.44 19.29 25.12
C GLN A 126 21.84 20.49 24.28
N TRP A 127 21.37 21.66 24.70
CA TRP A 127 21.90 22.94 24.22
C TRP A 127 23.24 23.19 24.92
N LEU A 128 24.34 23.08 24.18
CA LEU A 128 25.56 23.83 24.45
C LEU A 128 25.52 25.13 23.65
#